data_AF-A0A1W6MZP0-F1
#
_entry.id   AF-A0A1W6MZP0-F1
#
_cell.length_a   1.000
_cell.length_b   1.000
_cell.length_c   1.000
_cell.angle_alpha   90.00
_cell.angle_beta   90.00
_cell.angle_gamma   90.00
#
_symmetry.space_group_name_H-M   'P 1'
#
loop_
_entity.id
_entity.type
_entity.pdbx_description
1 polymer ?
#
loop_
_entity_poly.entity_id
_entity_poly.type
_entity_poly.pdbx_seq_one_letter_code
_entity_poly.pdbx_strand_id
1 'polypeptide(L)'
;MAYTMKETAYGETAAYGGLADAIGGVATIVLAVIGLAGVHGAFLAAIATIVFGVALMIQGGTMLSEFAAIYFPQGLKSDASDVSVDQFGGASLSILFLVGAAGVVLGVLALLGIESAILTPAASIAFGTALVLTSNSVWRLYVLGRASTRSGLGTTQTQAAQMVGREILASDMAAGSAGIQALAGLAAIVLGTLAIAGHQADLTLNLVALLTLGATVVLTGGSLSATVLSFMRPWQQ
;
A
#
# COMPACT_ATOMS: atom_id res chain seq x y z
N MET A 1 36.97 -10.85 -7.14
CA MET A 1 36.67 -10.11 -5.90
C MET A 1 35.71 -8.95 -6.20
N ALA A 2 34.51 -9.24 -6.75
CA ALA A 2 33.50 -8.23 -7.09
C ALA A 2 32.16 -8.90 -7.46
N TYR A 3 31.53 -9.65 -6.55
CA TYR A 3 30.17 -10.18 -6.79
C TYR A 3 29.23 -10.07 -5.58
N THR A 4 29.67 -9.54 -4.44
CA THR A 4 28.93 -9.61 -3.16
C THR A 4 28.28 -8.31 -2.69
N MET A 5 28.35 -7.20 -3.43
CA MET A 5 27.92 -5.89 -2.92
C MET A 5 26.52 -5.43 -3.40
N LYS A 6 25.92 -6.08 -4.40
CA LYS A 6 24.58 -5.70 -4.89
C LYS A 6 23.43 -6.30 -4.08
N GLU A 7 23.64 -7.41 -3.40
CA GLU A 7 22.57 -8.13 -2.70
C GLU A 7 22.17 -7.48 -1.37
N THR A 8 23.09 -6.72 -0.74
CA THR A 8 22.83 -6.03 0.54
C THR A 8 21.94 -4.79 0.39
N ALA A 9 22.07 -4.04 -0.73
CA ALA A 9 21.29 -2.82 -0.95
C ALA A 9 19.80 -3.09 -1.26
N TYR A 10 19.48 -4.25 -1.86
CA TYR A 10 18.10 -4.65 -2.16
C TYR A 10 17.31 -5.01 -0.90
N GLY A 11 17.95 -5.67 0.08
CA GLY A 11 17.30 -6.00 1.35
C GLY A 11 17.00 -4.78 2.22
N GLU A 12 17.88 -3.78 2.21
CA GLU A 12 17.77 -2.58 3.06
C GLU A 12 16.63 -1.64 2.63
N THR A 13 16.42 -1.49 1.32
CA THR A 13 15.40 -0.56 0.78
C THR A 13 13.98 -1.10 0.95
N ALA A 14 13.79 -2.42 0.76
CA ALA A 14 12.50 -3.08 0.98
C ALA A 14 12.11 -3.13 2.48
N ALA A 15 13.10 -3.26 3.38
CA ALA A 15 12.88 -3.23 4.81
C ALA A 15 12.44 -1.84 5.32
N TYR A 16 12.97 -0.77 4.72
CA TYR A 16 12.65 0.61 5.12
C TYR A 16 11.21 1.01 4.76
N GLY A 17 10.72 0.60 3.59
CA GLY A 17 9.34 0.85 3.17
C GLY A 17 8.30 0.17 4.07
N GLY A 18 8.53 -1.09 4.45
CA GLY A 18 7.60 -1.86 5.29
C GLY A 18 7.51 -1.39 6.75
N LEU A 19 8.58 -0.81 7.30
CA LEU A 19 8.57 -0.22 8.65
C LEU A 19 7.84 1.12 8.67
N ALA A 20 8.09 1.98 7.67
CA ALA A 20 7.41 3.27 7.56
C ALA A 20 5.89 3.11 7.38
N ASP A 21 5.49 2.11 6.59
CA ASP A 21 4.09 1.74 6.39
C ASP A 21 3.41 1.32 7.70
N ALA A 22 4.06 0.46 8.49
CA ALA A 22 3.54 0.02 9.79
C ALA A 22 3.42 1.17 10.80
N ILE A 23 4.43 2.06 10.89
CA ILE A 23 4.39 3.21 11.78
C ILE A 23 3.28 4.17 11.34
N GLY A 24 3.17 4.46 10.05
CA GLY A 24 2.14 5.33 9.48
C GLY A 24 0.73 4.78 9.70
N GLY A 25 0.53 3.49 9.47
CA GLY A 25 -0.74 2.80 9.72
C GLY A 25 -1.13 2.82 11.20
N VAL A 26 -0.22 2.45 12.11
CA VAL A 26 -0.47 2.48 13.56
C VAL A 26 -0.77 3.89 14.04
N ALA A 27 0.01 4.89 13.62
CA ALA A 27 -0.24 6.29 13.98
C ALA A 27 -1.62 6.76 13.49
N THR A 28 -2.02 6.38 12.28
CA THR A 28 -3.36 6.67 11.74
C THR A 28 -4.46 6.02 12.58
N ILE A 29 -4.30 4.76 12.99
CA ILE A 29 -5.26 4.05 13.86
C ILE A 29 -5.38 4.77 15.20
N VAL A 30 -4.27 5.11 15.86
CA VAL A 30 -4.27 5.78 17.15
C VAL A 30 -4.99 7.14 17.06
N LEU A 31 -4.68 7.94 16.04
CA LEU A 31 -5.34 9.24 15.83
C LEU A 31 -6.84 9.08 15.57
N ALA A 32 -7.24 8.09 14.77
CA ALA A 32 -8.63 7.81 14.48
C ALA A 32 -9.41 7.37 15.73
N VAL A 33 -8.83 6.50 16.56
CA VAL A 33 -9.42 6.05 17.83
C VAL A 33 -9.59 7.21 18.80
N ILE A 34 -8.58 8.08 18.93
CA ILE A 34 -8.66 9.26 19.81
C ILE A 34 -9.72 10.25 19.27
N GLY A 35 -9.81 10.42 17.95
CA GLY A 35 -10.86 11.23 17.33
C GLY A 35 -12.26 10.68 17.59
N LEU A 36 -12.43 9.35 17.51
CA LEU A 36 -13.69 8.66 17.81
C LEU A 36 -14.07 8.74 19.29
N ALA A 37 -13.09 8.85 20.19
CA ALA A 37 -13.32 9.10 21.61
C ALA A 37 -13.84 10.52 21.90
N GLY A 38 -13.96 11.39 20.89
CA GLY A 38 -14.53 12.73 21.00
C GLY A 38 -13.52 13.84 21.30
N VAL A 39 -12.22 13.54 21.28
CA VAL A 39 -11.17 14.54 21.51
C VAL A 39 -10.86 15.26 20.20
N HIS A 40 -11.36 16.48 20.01
CA HIS A 40 -11.04 17.35 18.85
C HIS A 40 -11.01 16.60 17.49
N GLY A 41 -12.06 15.82 17.20
CA GLY A 41 -12.04 14.84 16.11
C GLY A 41 -11.74 15.43 14.73
N ALA A 42 -12.16 16.66 14.44
CA ALA A 42 -11.84 17.33 13.17
C ALA A 42 -10.33 17.56 12.97
N PHE A 43 -9.63 18.02 14.01
CA PHE A 43 -8.18 18.21 13.97
C PHE A 43 -7.45 16.88 13.84
N LEU A 44 -7.87 15.87 14.60
CA LEU A 44 -7.26 14.54 14.54
C LEU A 44 -7.50 13.85 13.20
N ALA A 45 -8.66 14.02 12.57
CA ALA A 45 -8.94 13.52 11.23
C ALA A 45 -7.99 14.13 10.18
N ALA A 46 -7.75 15.45 10.26
CA ALA A 46 -6.82 16.13 9.37
C ALA A 46 -5.37 15.64 9.58
N ILE A 47 -4.91 15.52 10.83
CA ILE A 47 -3.58 14.96 11.14
C ILE A 47 -3.47 13.51 10.65
N ALA A 48 -4.49 12.69 10.89
CA ALA A 48 -4.52 11.30 10.42
C ALA A 48 -4.45 11.21 8.89
N THR A 49 -5.12 12.13 8.18
CA THR A 49 -5.05 12.22 6.71
C THR A 49 -3.63 12.56 6.24
N ILE A 50 -2.93 13.46 6.93
CA ILE A 50 -1.52 13.79 6.63
C ILE A 50 -0.62 12.59 6.90
N VAL A 51 -0.72 11.97 8.08
CA VAL A 51 0.12 10.82 8.47
C VAL A 51 -0.07 9.66 7.51
N PHE A 52 -1.32 9.36 7.15
CA PHE A 52 -1.62 8.32 6.16
C PHE A 52 -1.10 8.70 4.77
N GLY A 53 -1.24 9.95 4.34
CA GLY A 53 -0.69 10.45 3.07
C GLY A 53 0.83 10.33 3.00
N VAL A 54 1.55 10.65 4.08
CA VAL A 54 3.01 10.46 4.18
C VAL A 54 3.38 8.99 4.09
N ALA A 55 2.62 8.10 4.76
CA ALA A 55 2.85 6.65 4.69
C ALA A 55 2.77 6.15 3.24
N LEU A 56 1.72 6.53 2.51
CA LEU A 56 1.56 6.19 1.09
C LEU A 56 2.64 6.81 0.20
N MET A 57 3.11 8.02 0.51
CA MET A 57 4.23 8.65 -0.22
C MET A 57 5.52 7.85 -0.07
N ILE A 58 5.82 7.37 1.15
CA ILE A 58 7.00 6.54 1.40
C ILE A 58 6.84 5.19 0.68
N GLN A 59 5.69 4.54 0.83
CA GLN A 59 5.40 3.26 0.18
C GLN A 59 5.48 3.36 -1.35
N GLY A 60 4.76 4.31 -1.96
CA GLY A 60 4.79 4.55 -3.40
C GLY A 60 6.16 4.99 -3.91
N GLY A 61 6.91 5.78 -3.14
CA GLY A 61 8.25 6.23 -3.47
C GLY A 61 9.29 5.10 -3.49
N THR A 62 9.21 4.17 -2.53
CA THR A 62 10.07 2.97 -2.53
C THR A 62 9.79 2.07 -3.74
N MET A 63 8.51 1.82 -4.05
CA MET A 63 8.13 1.04 -5.23
C MET A 63 8.56 1.70 -6.55
N LEU A 64 8.43 3.03 -6.65
CA LEU A 64 8.87 3.77 -7.83
C LEU A 64 10.39 3.72 -8.01
N SER A 65 11.15 3.83 -6.92
CA SER A 65 12.62 3.76 -6.96
C SER A 65 13.12 2.38 -7.39
N GLU A 66 12.47 1.32 -6.93
CA GLU A 66 12.75 -0.06 -7.35
C GLU A 66 12.43 -0.26 -8.83
N PHE A 67 11.29 0.25 -9.30
CA PHE A 67 10.91 0.17 -10.71
C PHE A 67 11.89 0.93 -11.61
N ALA A 68 12.34 2.12 -11.18
CA ALA A 68 13.34 2.92 -11.90
C ALA A 68 14.70 2.20 -11.98
N ALA A 69 15.11 1.51 -10.92
CA ALA A 69 16.35 0.73 -10.90
C ALA A 69 16.32 -0.46 -11.88
N ILE A 70 15.15 -1.05 -12.12
CA ILE A 70 14.97 -2.19 -13.03
C ILE A 70 14.84 -1.74 -14.49
N TYR A 71 14.15 -0.62 -14.76
CA TYR A 71 13.91 -0.13 -16.12
C TYR A 71 15.03 0.76 -16.69
N PHE A 72 15.84 1.40 -15.83
CA PHE A 72 16.95 2.26 -16.27
C PHE A 72 18.33 1.73 -15.83
N PRO A 73 18.76 0.53 -16.25
CA PRO A 73 20.15 0.12 -16.10
C PRO A 73 20.98 0.83 -17.19
N GLN A 74 21.42 2.05 -16.90
CA GLN A 74 22.41 2.85 -17.65
C GLN A 74 22.03 3.24 -19.10
N GLY A 75 21.83 4.54 -19.32
CA GLY A 75 22.32 5.16 -20.56
C GLY A 75 21.33 5.45 -21.68
N LEU A 76 20.02 5.59 -21.43
CA LEU A 76 19.11 6.16 -22.44
C LEU A 76 18.41 7.40 -21.86
N LYS A 77 18.88 8.57 -22.33
CA LYS A 77 18.13 9.81 -22.31
C LYS A 77 16.86 9.57 -23.12
N SER A 78 15.73 9.40 -22.45
CA SER A 78 14.43 9.43 -23.10
C SER A 78 13.85 10.81 -22.88
N ASP A 79 13.58 11.50 -23.99
CA ASP A 79 12.98 12.83 -24.06
C ASP A 79 11.75 12.94 -23.15
N ALA A 80 11.72 14.00 -22.36
CA ALA A 80 10.75 14.28 -21.32
C ALA A 80 9.40 14.82 -21.86
N SER A 81 8.88 14.30 -22.99
CA SER A 81 7.69 14.91 -23.62
C SER A 81 6.64 13.98 -24.22
N ASP A 82 6.71 12.65 -24.05
CA ASP A 82 5.58 11.77 -24.38
C ASP A 82 5.09 11.06 -23.11
N VAL A 83 4.08 11.67 -22.48
CA VAL A 83 3.32 11.07 -21.36
C VAL A 83 2.36 10.04 -21.96
N SER A 84 2.89 9.00 -22.60
CA SER A 84 2.17 7.74 -22.78
C SER A 84 2.47 6.87 -21.58
N VAL A 85 1.64 7.08 -20.56
CA VAL A 85 1.47 6.22 -19.37
C VAL A 85 1.05 4.84 -19.88
N ASP A 86 2.00 4.05 -20.39
CA ASP A 86 1.74 2.71 -20.89
C ASP A 86 1.43 1.77 -19.72
N GLN A 87 0.16 1.84 -19.37
CA GLN A 87 -0.79 0.73 -19.28
C GLN A 87 -0.52 -0.27 -18.15
N PHE A 88 -1.09 0.09 -17.00
CA PHE A 88 -1.49 -0.78 -15.87
C PHE A 88 -0.41 -1.39 -14.97
N GLY A 89 0.87 -1.39 -15.36
CA GLY A 89 1.96 -1.95 -14.54
C GLY A 89 2.72 -0.92 -13.69
N GLY A 90 3.29 0.11 -14.33
CA GLY A 90 4.08 1.15 -13.65
C GLY A 90 3.24 2.34 -13.17
N ALA A 91 2.11 2.61 -13.82
CA ALA A 91 1.23 3.72 -13.47
C ALA A 91 0.63 3.55 -12.08
N SER A 92 0.20 2.34 -11.71
CA SER A 92 -0.41 2.07 -10.39
C SER A 92 0.55 2.30 -9.22
N LEU A 93 1.86 2.13 -9.44
CA LEU A 93 2.88 2.41 -8.43
C LEU A 93 3.03 3.91 -8.17
N SER A 94 2.97 4.73 -9.23
CA SER A 94 3.00 6.21 -9.10
C SER A 94 1.72 6.79 -8.48
N ILE A 95 0.59 6.08 -8.58
CA ILE A 95 -0.69 6.53 -8.01
C ILE A 95 -0.62 6.63 -6.48
N LEU A 96 -0.01 5.66 -5.78
CA LEU A 96 0.12 5.72 -4.32
C LEU A 96 0.91 6.96 -3.87
N PHE A 97 2.00 7.26 -4.59
CA PHE A 97 2.82 8.44 -4.30
C PHE A 97 2.06 9.74 -4.54
N LEU A 98 1.40 9.88 -5.70
CA LEU A 98 0.64 11.07 -6.06
C LEU A 98 -0.58 11.27 -5.16
N VAL A 99 -1.31 10.20 -4.85
CA VAL A 99 -2.44 10.24 -3.92
C VAL A 99 -1.96 10.56 -2.50
N GLY A 100 -0.81 10.02 -2.07
CA GLY A 100 -0.19 10.37 -0.79
C GLY A 100 0.12 11.87 -0.70
N ALA A 101 0.77 12.43 -1.72
CA ALA A 101 1.07 13.86 -1.80
C ALA A 101 -0.22 14.72 -1.81
N ALA A 102 -1.23 14.33 -2.59
CA ALA A 102 -2.53 15.00 -2.60
C ALA A 102 -3.20 14.94 -1.21
N GLY A 103 -3.16 13.79 -0.55
CA GLY A 103 -3.68 13.59 0.81
C GLY A 103 -3.00 14.48 1.85
N VAL A 104 -1.68 14.66 1.76
CA VAL A 104 -0.94 15.61 2.62
C VAL A 104 -1.45 17.04 2.39
N VAL A 105 -1.59 17.46 1.13
CA VAL A 105 -2.10 18.81 0.81
C VAL A 105 -3.53 18.99 1.34
N LEU A 106 -4.42 18.02 1.12
CA LEU A 106 -5.81 18.07 1.62
C LEU A 106 -5.86 18.11 3.15
N GLY A 107 -5.01 17.34 3.82
CA GLY A 107 -4.91 17.36 5.28
C GLY A 107 -4.36 18.67 5.83
N VAL A 108 -3.37 19.27 5.18
CA VAL A 108 -2.85 20.61 5.54
C VAL A 108 -3.92 21.68 5.35
N LEU A 109 -4.66 21.66 4.24
CA LEU A 109 -5.77 22.59 4.00
C LEU A 109 -6.88 22.42 5.05
N ALA A 110 -7.20 21.19 5.44
CA ALA A 110 -8.15 20.90 6.51
C ALA A 110 -7.67 21.44 7.88
N LEU A 111 -6.36 21.35 8.19
CA LEU A 111 -5.79 21.95 9.40
C LEU A 111 -5.84 23.47 9.40
N LEU A 112 -5.77 24.11 8.23
CA LEU A 112 -5.96 25.56 8.09
C LEU A 112 -7.42 25.98 8.26
N GLY A 113 -8.34 25.03 8.48
CA GLY A 113 -9.76 25.30 8.70
C GLY A 113 -10.54 25.57 7.42
N ILE A 114 -9.94 25.31 6.25
CA ILE A 114 -10.66 25.38 4.98
C ILE A 114 -11.50 24.11 4.90
N GLU A 115 -12.84 24.23 4.89
CA GLU A 115 -13.83 23.18 4.60
C GLU A 115 -13.44 21.74 4.99
N SER A 116 -12.96 21.55 6.23
CA SER A 116 -12.40 20.27 6.69
C SER A 116 -13.41 19.12 6.60
N ALA A 117 -14.71 19.44 6.64
CA ALA A 117 -15.81 18.48 6.52
C ALA A 117 -15.84 17.81 5.13
N ILE A 118 -15.34 18.47 4.09
CA ILE A 118 -15.35 17.94 2.71
C ILE A 118 -13.97 17.41 2.32
N LEU A 119 -12.90 18.11 2.72
CA LEU A 119 -11.53 17.78 2.32
C LEU A 119 -11.04 16.44 2.90
N THR A 120 -11.38 16.13 4.16
CA THR A 120 -10.92 14.89 4.80
C THR A 120 -11.64 13.65 4.27
N PRO A 121 -12.97 13.63 4.05
CA PRO A 121 -13.62 12.52 3.34
C PRO A 121 -13.21 12.41 1.86
N ALA A 122 -12.98 13.53 1.17
CA ALA A 122 -12.47 13.48 -0.20
C ALA A 122 -11.10 12.79 -0.26
N ALA A 123 -10.24 13.05 0.71
CA ALA A 123 -8.97 12.34 0.85
C ALA A 123 -9.17 10.85 1.14
N SER A 124 -10.12 10.46 2.01
CA SER A 124 -10.39 9.03 2.29
C SER A 124 -10.89 8.27 1.07
N ILE A 125 -11.68 8.92 0.20
CA ILE A 125 -12.10 8.36 -1.10
C ILE A 125 -10.88 8.20 -2.01
N ALA A 126 -10.02 9.21 -2.13
CA ALA A 126 -8.81 9.14 -2.93
C ALA A 126 -7.88 8.01 -2.45
N PHE A 127 -7.68 7.88 -1.14
CA PHE A 127 -6.94 6.77 -0.54
C PHE A 127 -7.56 5.41 -0.84
N GLY A 128 -8.89 5.29 -0.68
CA GLY A 128 -9.61 4.06 -0.98
C GLY A 128 -9.49 3.64 -2.45
N THR A 129 -9.61 4.60 -3.38
CA THR A 129 -9.43 4.32 -4.81
C THR A 129 -8.01 3.89 -5.14
N ALA A 130 -7.00 4.51 -4.53
CA ALA A 130 -5.61 4.10 -4.68
C ALA A 130 -5.38 2.66 -4.22
N LEU A 131 -5.90 2.28 -3.04
CA LEU A 131 -5.77 0.90 -2.54
C LEU A 131 -6.46 -0.13 -3.43
N VAL A 132 -7.65 0.18 -3.96
CA VAL A 132 -8.38 -0.70 -4.90
C VAL A 132 -7.59 -0.88 -6.20
N LEU A 133 -7.08 0.20 -6.77
CA LEU A 133 -6.29 0.17 -8.00
C LEU A 133 -5.00 -0.65 -7.81
N THR A 134 -4.31 -0.47 -6.69
CA THR A 134 -3.07 -1.20 -6.38
C THR A 134 -3.32 -2.69 -6.12
N SER A 135 -4.45 -3.06 -5.48
CA SER A 135 -4.77 -4.47 -5.20
C SER A 135 -4.89 -5.32 -6.48
N ASN A 136 -5.45 -4.76 -7.56
CA ASN A 136 -5.57 -5.44 -8.85
C ASN A 136 -4.21 -5.68 -9.53
N SER A 137 -3.21 -4.80 -9.32
CA SER A 137 -1.86 -4.96 -9.87
C SER A 137 -1.13 -6.15 -9.23
N VAL A 138 -1.28 -6.36 -7.92
CA VAL A 138 -0.68 -7.51 -7.20
C VAL A 138 -1.28 -8.84 -7.69
N TRP A 139 -2.59 -8.89 -7.90
CA TRP A 139 -3.25 -10.10 -8.41
C TRP A 139 -2.78 -10.46 -9.83
N ARG A 140 -2.59 -9.47 -10.70
CA ARG A 140 -2.06 -9.69 -12.06
C ARG A 140 -0.62 -10.16 -12.06
N LEU A 141 0.25 -9.54 -11.24
CA LEU A 141 1.64 -9.99 -11.09
C LEU A 141 1.70 -11.43 -10.53
N TYR A 142 0.79 -11.80 -9.63
CA TYR A 142 0.70 -13.15 -9.12
C TYR A 142 0.26 -14.17 -10.19
N VAL A 143 -0.75 -13.82 -11.01
CA VAL A 143 -1.22 -14.66 -12.12
C VAL A 143 -0.17 -14.78 -13.24
N LEU A 144 0.54 -13.69 -13.57
CA LEU A 144 1.65 -13.70 -14.52
C LEU A 144 2.86 -14.47 -13.99
N GLY A 145 3.20 -14.30 -12.71
CA GLY A 145 4.25 -15.06 -12.03
C GLY A 145 3.99 -16.57 -12.10
N ARG A 146 2.75 -17.01 -11.84
CA ARG A 146 2.32 -18.40 -12.02
C ARG A 146 2.47 -18.91 -13.46
N ALA A 147 2.21 -18.06 -14.46
CA ALA A 147 2.38 -18.42 -15.86
C ALA A 147 3.86 -18.58 -16.25
N SER A 148 4.75 -17.72 -15.74
CA SER A 148 6.20 -17.80 -15.96
C SER A 148 6.87 -18.99 -15.25
N THR A 149 6.49 -19.34 -14.01
CA THR A 149 7.06 -20.51 -13.32
C THR A 149 6.62 -21.82 -13.99
N ARG A 150 5.43 -21.86 -14.60
CA ARG A 150 4.96 -23.00 -15.42
C ARG A 150 5.68 -23.16 -16.75
N SER A 151 6.20 -22.08 -17.33
CA SER A 151 6.84 -22.11 -18.65
C SER A 151 8.36 -22.30 -18.60
N GLY A 152 8.97 -22.29 -17.40
CA GLY A 152 10.42 -22.39 -17.23
C GLY A 152 11.00 -23.77 -16.87
N LEU A 153 10.25 -24.77 -16.40
CA LEU A 153 10.86 -25.98 -15.82
C LEU A 153 10.42 -27.30 -16.48
N GLY A 154 11.26 -27.76 -17.42
CA GLY A 154 11.35 -29.17 -17.83
C GLY A 154 12.17 -30.01 -16.83
N THR A 155 11.87 -29.98 -15.54
CA THR A 155 12.62 -30.73 -14.52
C THR A 155 11.72 -31.56 -13.60
N THR A 156 11.84 -32.88 -13.76
CA THR A 156 11.67 -33.96 -12.76
C THR A 156 10.47 -33.90 -11.81
N GLN A 157 9.52 -34.79 -12.10
CA GLN A 157 8.16 -35.01 -11.59
C GLN A 157 8.00 -35.26 -10.07
N THR A 158 9.07 -35.39 -9.28
CA THR A 158 9.02 -35.75 -7.86
C THR A 158 9.32 -34.62 -6.87
N GLN A 159 10.00 -33.53 -7.27
CA GLN A 159 10.21 -32.34 -6.42
C GLN A 159 9.10 -31.28 -6.56
N ALA A 160 8.34 -31.33 -7.67
CA ALA A 160 7.22 -30.43 -7.92
C ALA A 160 6.10 -30.56 -6.87
N ALA A 161 5.84 -31.75 -6.32
CA ALA A 161 4.75 -31.96 -5.37
C ALA A 161 4.96 -31.27 -4.00
N GLN A 162 6.22 -31.11 -3.54
CA GLN A 162 6.54 -30.43 -2.28
C GLN A 162 6.66 -28.91 -2.43
N MET A 163 7.09 -28.40 -3.59
CA MET A 163 7.02 -26.98 -3.92
C MET A 163 5.57 -26.52 -4.08
N VAL A 164 4.73 -27.30 -4.77
CA VAL A 164 3.32 -27.01 -4.98
C VAL A 164 2.55 -26.86 -3.66
N GLY A 165 2.84 -27.65 -2.63
CA GLY A 165 2.18 -27.51 -1.31
C GLY A 165 2.49 -26.19 -0.59
N ARG A 166 3.75 -25.72 -0.64
CA ARG A 166 4.17 -24.45 -0.03
C ARG A 166 3.78 -23.25 -0.90
N GLU A 167 3.80 -23.40 -2.22
CA GLU A 167 3.37 -22.39 -3.19
C GLU A 167 1.85 -22.20 -3.19
N ILE A 168 1.05 -23.25 -3.00
CA ILE A 168 -0.41 -23.14 -2.84
C ILE A 168 -0.75 -22.40 -1.53
N LEU A 169 -0.09 -22.74 -0.42
CA LEU A 169 -0.32 -22.05 0.86
C LEU A 169 0.14 -20.58 0.82
N ALA A 170 1.30 -20.28 0.21
CA ALA A 170 1.76 -18.91 -0.01
C ALA A 170 0.84 -18.14 -0.97
N SER A 171 0.22 -18.84 -1.94
CA SER A 171 -0.71 -18.24 -2.89
C SER A 171 -2.04 -17.82 -2.29
N ASP A 172 -2.60 -18.65 -1.43
CA ASP A 172 -3.86 -18.34 -0.75
C ASP A 172 -3.67 -17.22 0.25
N MET A 173 -2.50 -17.16 0.92
CA MET A 173 -2.15 -16.06 1.80
C MET A 173 -1.98 -14.73 1.04
N ALA A 174 -1.32 -14.74 -0.12
CA ALA A 174 -1.14 -13.54 -0.95
C ALA A 174 -2.47 -13.06 -1.58
N ALA A 175 -3.31 -13.99 -2.07
CA ALA A 175 -4.62 -13.68 -2.62
C ALA A 175 -5.59 -13.13 -1.57
N GLY A 176 -5.53 -13.66 -0.34
CA GLY A 176 -6.33 -13.18 0.79
C GLY A 176 -6.01 -11.73 1.18
N SER A 177 -4.72 -11.36 1.19
CA SER A 177 -4.27 -9.99 1.52
C SER A 177 -4.73 -8.96 0.48
N ALA A 178 -4.59 -9.28 -0.82
CA ALA A 178 -5.08 -8.41 -1.90
C ALA A 178 -6.60 -8.20 -1.81
N GLY A 179 -7.36 -9.26 -1.51
CA GLY A 179 -8.80 -9.18 -1.30
C GLY A 179 -9.19 -8.25 -0.14
N ILE A 180 -8.50 -8.34 1.00
CA ILE A 180 -8.72 -7.46 2.16
C ILE A 180 -8.43 -6.00 1.78
N GLN A 181 -7.34 -5.74 1.05
CA GLN A 181 -6.99 -4.39 0.62
C GLN A 181 -8.05 -3.78 -0.30
N ALA A 182 -8.56 -4.55 -1.26
CA ALA A 182 -9.62 -4.09 -2.17
C ALA A 182 -10.93 -3.82 -1.42
N LEU A 183 -11.34 -4.73 -0.53
CA LEU A 183 -12.57 -4.58 0.25
C LEU A 183 -12.48 -3.39 1.22
N ALA A 184 -11.34 -3.19 1.86
CA ALA A 184 -11.14 -2.04 2.73
C ALA A 184 -11.10 -0.72 1.96
N GLY A 185 -10.48 -0.70 0.78
CA GLY A 185 -10.51 0.46 -0.10
C GLY A 185 -11.94 0.80 -0.56
N LEU A 186 -12.74 -0.21 -0.90
CA LEU A 186 -14.18 -0.03 -1.20
C LEU A 186 -14.96 0.48 0.01
N ALA A 187 -14.72 -0.07 1.21
CA ALA A 187 -15.35 0.40 2.43
C ALA A 187 -15.00 1.87 2.72
N ALA A 188 -13.75 2.27 2.51
CA ALA A 188 -13.31 3.66 2.68
C ALA A 188 -13.97 4.61 1.66
N ILE A 189 -14.18 4.18 0.41
CA ILE A 189 -14.93 4.94 -0.61
C ILE A 189 -16.39 5.12 -0.17
N VAL A 190 -17.04 4.05 0.29
CA VAL A 190 -18.44 4.12 0.73
C VAL A 190 -18.57 5.02 1.97
N LEU A 191 -17.72 4.86 2.98
CA LEU A 191 -17.74 5.71 4.18
C LEU A 191 -17.43 7.17 3.87
N GLY A 192 -16.46 7.44 2.99
CA GLY A 192 -16.12 8.79 2.56
C GLY A 192 -17.25 9.46 1.77
N THR A 193 -17.92 8.73 0.87
CA THR A 193 -19.07 9.27 0.12
C THR A 193 -20.26 9.55 1.02
N LEU A 194 -20.53 8.67 2.02
CA LEU A 194 -21.56 8.91 3.02
C LEU A 194 -21.24 10.13 3.91
N ALA A 195 -19.97 10.35 4.25
CA ALA A 195 -19.55 11.52 5.02
C ALA A 195 -19.65 12.83 4.23
N ILE A 196 -19.54 12.81 2.89
CA ILE A 196 -19.78 14.00 2.06
C ILE A 196 -21.29 14.26 1.88
N ALA A 197 -22.11 13.22 1.92
CA ALA A 197 -23.55 13.32 1.71
C ALA A 197 -24.31 14.03 2.85
N GLY A 198 -23.63 14.44 3.93
CA GLY A 198 -24.22 15.26 4.98
C GLY A 198 -25.07 14.48 5.99
N HIS A 199 -24.64 13.27 6.36
CA HIS A 199 -25.31 12.46 7.38
C HIS A 199 -25.00 13.00 8.79
N GLN A 200 -25.88 12.71 9.77
CA GLN A 200 -25.69 13.18 11.15
C GLN A 200 -24.37 12.75 11.81
N ALA A 201 -23.66 11.79 11.21
CA ALA A 201 -22.42 11.20 11.71
C ALA A 201 -21.21 11.38 10.75
N ASP A 202 -21.16 12.45 9.95
CA ASP A 202 -20.11 12.67 8.94
C ASP A 202 -18.68 12.52 9.49
N LEU A 203 -18.39 13.11 10.64
CA LEU A 203 -17.06 13.04 11.26
C LEU A 203 -16.71 11.60 11.71
N THR A 204 -17.68 10.90 12.30
CA THR A 204 -17.50 9.52 12.76
C THR A 204 -17.25 8.59 11.59
N LEU A 205 -18.01 8.73 10.50
CA LEU A 205 -17.84 7.92 9.29
C LEU A 205 -16.46 8.12 8.66
N ASN A 206 -15.98 9.36 8.62
CA ASN A 206 -14.64 9.67 8.13
C ASN A 206 -13.53 9.07 9.01
N LEU A 207 -13.65 9.19 10.34
CA LEU A 207 -12.69 8.59 11.27
C LEU A 207 -12.67 7.07 11.17
N VAL A 208 -13.83 6.43 10.99
CA VAL A 208 -13.91 4.98 10.73
C VAL A 208 -13.27 4.65 9.38
N ALA A 209 -13.43 5.48 8.34
CA ALA A 209 -12.75 5.28 7.07
C ALA A 209 -11.22 5.35 7.21
N LEU A 210 -10.69 6.33 7.96
CA LEU A 210 -9.25 6.42 8.23
C LEU A 210 -8.74 5.25 9.08
N LEU A 211 -9.56 4.77 10.02
CA LEU A 211 -9.24 3.59 10.84
C LEU A 211 -9.18 2.32 10.01
N THR A 212 -10.12 2.11 9.08
CA THR A 212 -10.12 0.94 8.19
C THR A 212 -8.93 0.99 7.23
N LEU A 213 -8.61 2.17 6.68
CA LEU A 213 -7.44 2.38 5.84
C LEU A 213 -6.13 2.10 6.59
N GLY A 214 -5.97 2.66 7.79
CA GLY A 214 -4.79 2.44 8.64
C GLY A 214 -4.64 0.99 9.06
N ALA A 215 -5.72 0.32 9.46
CA ALA A 215 -5.72 -1.11 9.79
C ALA A 215 -5.33 -1.97 8.59
N THR A 216 -5.81 -1.61 7.40
CA THR A 216 -5.48 -2.32 6.16
C THR A 216 -3.99 -2.23 5.86
N VAL A 217 -3.43 -1.03 5.93
CA VAL A 217 -1.99 -0.80 5.75
C VAL A 217 -1.15 -1.62 6.73
N VAL A 218 -1.54 -1.68 8.01
CA VAL A 218 -0.82 -2.51 9.00
C VAL A 218 -0.91 -4.01 8.66
N LEU A 219 -2.07 -4.46 8.17
CA LEU A 219 -2.29 -5.87 7.82
C LEU A 219 -1.63 -6.28 6.50
N THR A 220 -1.52 -5.37 5.53
CA THR A 220 -0.91 -5.62 4.22
C THR A 220 0.58 -5.27 4.18
N GLY A 221 1.07 -4.49 5.15
CA GLY A 221 2.45 -4.06 5.27
C GLY A 221 3.44 -5.22 5.40
N GLY A 222 4.53 -5.14 4.64
CA GLY A 222 5.54 -6.21 4.53
C GLY A 222 6.27 -6.55 5.84
N SER A 223 6.28 -5.66 6.83
CA SER A 223 6.97 -5.87 8.11
C SER A 223 6.28 -6.92 9.00
N LEU A 224 4.94 -6.96 9.04
CA LEU A 224 4.21 -7.99 9.78
C LEU A 224 4.38 -9.37 9.12
N SER A 225 4.27 -9.42 7.79
CA SER A 225 4.50 -10.64 7.01
C SER A 225 5.94 -11.15 7.12
N ALA A 226 6.94 -10.27 7.08
CA ALA A 226 8.35 -10.63 7.26
C ALA A 226 8.64 -11.15 8.69
N THR A 227 7.99 -10.57 9.70
CA THR A 227 8.12 -11.02 11.09
C THR A 227 7.50 -12.41 11.27
N VAL A 228 6.31 -12.66 10.73
CA VAL A 228 5.66 -13.97 10.76
C VAL A 228 6.48 -15.01 10.00
N LEU A 229 7.01 -14.68 8.82
CA LEU A 229 7.90 -15.55 8.05
C LEU A 229 9.24 -15.80 8.76
N SER A 230 9.75 -14.84 9.53
CA SER A 230 10.93 -15.01 10.38
C SER A 230 10.68 -16.01 11.50
N PHE A 231 9.47 -16.04 12.09
CA PHE A 231 9.10 -17.06 13.08
C PHE A 231 8.85 -18.44 12.47
N MET A 232 8.53 -18.51 11.17
CA MET A 232 8.30 -19.75 10.44
C MET A 232 9.55 -20.35 9.79
N ARG A 233 10.75 -19.77 9.96
CA ARG A 233 12.01 -20.46 9.60
C ARG A 233 12.28 -21.53 10.65
N PRO A 234 12.07 -22.84 10.37
CA PRO A 234 12.47 -23.87 11.32
C PRO A 234 13.99 -23.81 11.50
N TRP A 235 14.40 -23.88 12.76
CA TRP A 235 15.78 -24.11 13.17
C TRP A 235 16.26 -25.43 12.56
N GLN A 236 16.88 -25.37 11.39
CA GLN A 236 17.75 -26.45 10.91
C GLN A 236 19.16 -26.13 11.40
N GLN A 237 19.44 -26.56 12.64
CA GLN A 237 20.78 -26.91 13.08
C GLN A 237 21.03 -28.38 12.75
#